data_AF-A0A3A6QQB5-F1
#
_entry.id   AF-A0A3A6QQB5-F1
#
_cell.length_a   1.000
_cell.length_b   1.000
_cell.length_c   1.000
_cell.angle_alpha   90.00
_cell.angle_beta   90.00
_cell.angle_gamma   90.00
#
_symmetry.space_group_name_H-M   'P 1'
#
loop_
_entity.id
_entity.type
_entity.pdbx_description
1 polymer ?
#
loop_
_entity_poly.entity_id
_entity_poly.type
_entity_poly.pdbx_seq_one_letter_code
_entity_poly.pdbx_strand_id
1 'polypeptide(L)'
;MIPGLLERRLHDRLAKLGLRPTLWPDVDLSDVKVEVGDLEIWLDAKVWRSTRMLGHRLANTDAKGIWIVIPDYQKGEVPSLREQCEYHLILTESQCVTKIARLCRR
;
A
#
# COMPACT_ATOMS: atom_id res chain seq x y z
N MET A 1 1.54 18.29 -2.22
CA MET A 1 0.92 17.15 -1.55
C MET A 1 1.51 17.02 -0.16
N ILE A 2 0.68 16.70 0.83
CA ILE A 2 1.08 16.63 2.23
C ILE A 2 1.54 15.18 2.51
N PRO A 3 2.79 14.94 2.93
CA PRO A 3 3.24 13.64 3.43
C PRO A 3 2.31 13.13 4.53
N GLY A 4 2.04 11.83 4.63
CA GLY A 4 1.12 11.29 5.64
C GLY A 4 -0.37 11.31 5.25
N LEU A 5 -0.75 11.95 4.12
CA LEU A 5 -2.16 12.01 3.70
C LEU A 5 -2.68 10.67 3.18
N LEU A 6 -1.86 9.88 2.49
CA LEU A 6 -2.30 8.61 1.91
C LEU A 6 -2.48 7.55 3.01
N GLU A 7 -1.56 7.53 3.94
CA GLU A 7 -1.49 6.72 5.16
C GLU A 7 -2.74 6.96 6.01
N ARG A 8 -3.07 8.23 6.29
CA ARG A 8 -4.30 8.62 7.00
C ARG A 8 -5.56 8.19 6.25
N ARG A 9 -5.61 8.38 4.92
CA ARG A 9 -6.75 7.94 4.11
C ARG A 9 -6.93 6.43 4.14
N LEU A 10 -5.84 5.67 4.06
CA LEU A 10 -5.88 4.21 4.17
C LEU A 10 -6.39 3.79 5.54
N HIS A 11 -5.84 4.36 6.61
CA HIS A 11 -6.32 4.14 7.97
C HIS A 11 -7.82 4.39 8.08
N ASP A 12 -8.32 5.57 7.67
CA ASP A 12 -9.73 5.93 7.82
C ASP A 12 -10.65 5.04 6.98
N ARG A 13 -10.24 4.67 5.77
CA ARG A 13 -11.04 3.81 4.89
C ARG A 13 -11.09 2.37 5.40
N LEU A 14 -9.99 1.86 5.96
CA LEU A 14 -9.94 0.51 6.53
C LEU A 14 -10.68 0.45 7.86
N ALA A 15 -10.57 1.48 8.71
CA ALA A 15 -11.34 1.60 9.94
C ALA A 15 -12.86 1.63 9.68
N LYS A 16 -13.30 2.29 8.59
CA LYS A 16 -14.71 2.27 8.15
C LYS A 16 -15.22 0.89 7.73
N LEU A 17 -14.33 -0.07 7.45
CA LEU A 17 -14.68 -1.47 7.21
C LEU A 17 -14.81 -2.29 8.50
N GLY A 18 -14.63 -1.67 9.67
CA GLY A 18 -14.64 -2.35 10.97
C GLY A 18 -13.29 -2.94 11.38
N LEU A 19 -12.22 -2.65 10.63
CA LEU A 19 -10.86 -3.11 10.92
C LEU A 19 -10.16 -2.19 11.92
N ARG A 20 -9.01 -2.65 12.45
CA ARG A 20 -8.16 -1.88 13.35
C ARG A 20 -6.80 -1.57 12.71
N PRO A 21 -6.73 -0.68 11.71
CA PRO A 21 -5.46 -0.24 11.13
C PRO A 21 -4.60 0.49 12.17
N THR A 22 -3.30 0.24 12.17
CA THR A 22 -2.31 0.96 12.99
C THR A 22 -1.35 1.70 12.08
N LEU A 23 -1.14 3.00 12.32
CA LEU A 23 -0.15 3.80 11.61
C LEU A 23 1.23 3.61 12.24
N TRP A 24 2.24 3.34 11.41
CA TRP A 24 3.61 3.08 11.84
C TRP A 24 4.58 4.09 11.18
N PRO A 25 4.42 5.41 11.44
CA PRO A 25 5.17 6.44 10.72
C PRO A 25 6.68 6.42 11.01
N ASP A 26 7.09 5.84 12.13
CA ASP A 26 8.50 5.78 12.58
C ASP A 26 9.18 4.45 12.23
N VAL A 27 8.51 3.56 11.49
CA VAL A 27 9.05 2.25 11.10
C VAL A 27 9.28 2.22 9.59
N ASP A 28 10.55 2.22 9.19
CA ASP A 28 10.98 2.24 7.78
C ASP A 28 10.48 1.07 6.91
N LEU A 29 9.90 0.04 7.54
CA LEU A 29 9.40 -1.16 6.86
C LEU A 29 8.00 -1.00 6.28
N SER A 30 7.12 -0.19 6.89
CA SER A 30 5.72 -0.07 6.46
C SER A 30 5.01 1.11 7.13
N ASP A 31 4.11 1.76 6.40
CA ASP A 31 3.38 2.91 6.91
C ASP A 31 2.10 2.53 7.68
N VAL A 32 1.44 1.42 7.32
CA VAL A 32 0.18 0.97 7.94
C VAL A 32 0.14 -0.55 8.10
N LYS A 33 -0.19 -1.03 9.30
CA LYS A 33 -0.50 -2.45 9.56
C LYS A 33 -2.02 -2.64 9.69
N VAL A 34 -2.57 -3.68 9.08
CA VAL A 34 -3.97 -4.09 9.25
C VAL A 34 -4.07 -5.57 9.60
N GLU A 35 -4.92 -5.89 10.57
CA GLU A 35 -5.24 -7.25 10.98
C GLU A 35 -6.61 -7.65 10.40
N VAL A 36 -6.68 -8.79 9.72
CA VAL A 36 -7.91 -9.38 9.14
C VAL A 36 -8.01 -10.83 9.60
N GLY A 37 -8.76 -11.09 10.68
CA GLY A 37 -8.72 -12.39 11.34
C GLY A 37 -7.30 -12.68 11.85
N ASP A 38 -6.76 -13.85 11.48
CA ASP A 38 -5.38 -14.24 11.81
C ASP A 38 -4.32 -13.72 10.81
N LEU A 39 -4.74 -12.93 9.80
CA LEU A 39 -3.83 -12.40 8.78
C LEU A 39 -3.35 -10.99 9.15
N GLU A 40 -2.04 -10.82 9.18
CA GLU A 40 -1.41 -9.51 9.22
C GLU A 40 -1.07 -9.03 7.79
N ILE A 41 -1.53 -7.82 7.45
CA ILE A 41 -1.29 -7.17 6.17
C ILE A 41 -0.51 -5.89 6.42
N TRP A 42 0.68 -5.84 5.84
CA TRP A 42 1.60 -4.71 5.93
C TRP A 42 1.49 -3.86 4.66
N LEU A 43 1.20 -2.57 4.82
CA LEU A 43 0.99 -1.63 3.72
C LEU A 43 2.10 -0.57 3.73
N ASP A 44 2.67 -0.33 2.55
CA ASP A 44 3.66 0.69 2.31
C ASP A 44 3.13 1.69 1.29
N ALA A 45 2.78 2.89 1.75
CA ALA A 45 2.13 3.94 1.01
C ALA A 45 3.17 4.78 0.27
N LYS A 46 3.27 4.60 -1.05
CA LYS A 46 4.30 5.28 -1.84
C LYS A 46 3.69 6.36 -2.73
N VAL A 47 4.12 7.59 -2.47
CA VAL A 47 3.88 8.77 -3.30
C VAL A 47 5.20 9.16 -3.97
N TRP A 48 5.20 9.39 -5.29
CA TRP A 48 6.42 9.80 -5.99
C TRP A 48 6.18 10.86 -7.05
N ARG A 49 7.26 11.55 -7.42
CA ARG A 49 7.29 12.45 -8.57
C ARG A 49 7.75 11.76 -9.86
N SER A 50 8.45 10.63 -9.78
CA SER A 50 8.98 9.89 -10.93
C SER A 50 8.82 8.39 -10.74
N THR A 51 8.01 7.79 -11.63
CA THR A 51 7.71 6.35 -11.65
C THR A 51 8.97 5.50 -11.88
N ARG A 52 9.85 5.93 -12.78
CA ARG A 52 11.12 5.24 -13.06
C ARG A 52 12.02 5.15 -11.82
N MET A 53 12.11 6.23 -11.05
CA MET A 53 12.91 6.26 -9.82
C MET A 53 12.32 5.35 -8.74
N LEU A 54 10.99 5.30 -8.63
CA LEU A 54 10.36 4.36 -7.73
C LEU A 54 10.58 2.92 -8.17
N GLY A 55 10.32 2.58 -9.43
CA GLY A 55 10.51 1.22 -9.94
C GLY A 55 11.93 0.73 -9.69
N HIS A 56 12.93 1.57 -9.94
CA HIS A 56 14.32 1.27 -9.59
C HIS A 56 14.52 1.04 -8.09
N ARG A 57 13.91 1.84 -7.20
CA ARG A 57 14.02 1.62 -5.75
C ARG A 57 13.37 0.30 -5.34
N LEU A 58 12.13 0.06 -5.75
CA LEU A 58 11.37 -1.14 -5.39
C LEU A 58 12.05 -2.41 -5.91
N ALA A 59 12.59 -2.39 -7.14
CA ALA A 59 13.33 -3.53 -7.68
C ALA A 59 14.59 -3.90 -6.87
N ASN A 60 15.14 -2.95 -6.11
CA ASN A 60 16.33 -3.14 -5.27
C ASN A 60 16.00 -3.30 -3.77
N THR A 61 14.71 -3.29 -3.39
CA THR A 61 14.28 -3.50 -2.00
C THR A 61 13.74 -4.92 -1.83
N ASP A 62 14.17 -5.62 -0.78
CA ASP A 62 13.56 -6.89 -0.39
C ASP A 62 12.33 -6.63 0.50
N ALA A 63 11.21 -6.28 -0.12
CA ALA A 63 9.94 -6.02 0.57
C ALA A 63 8.93 -7.17 0.38
N LYS A 64 9.40 -8.42 0.41
CA LYS A 64 8.53 -9.61 0.30
C LYS A 64 7.44 -9.57 1.38
N GLY A 65 6.19 -9.74 0.95
CA GLY A 65 5.03 -9.78 1.86
C GLY A 65 4.41 -8.41 2.18
N ILE A 66 5.05 -7.29 1.80
CA ILE A 66 4.51 -5.95 1.96
C ILE A 66 3.72 -5.54 0.72
N TRP A 67 2.56 -4.94 0.92
CA TRP A 67 1.72 -4.45 -0.17
C TRP A 67 2.07 -2.99 -0.44
N ILE A 68 2.56 -2.70 -1.64
CA ILE A 68 2.89 -1.34 -2.06
C ILE A 68 1.60 -0.66 -2.53
N VAL A 69 1.22 0.43 -1.87
CA VAL A 69 -0.04 1.14 -2.11
C VAL A 69 0.19 2.50 -2.75
N ILE A 70 -0.41 2.68 -3.92
CA ILE A 70 -0.24 3.83 -4.78
C ILE A 70 -1.52 4.68 -4.74
N PRO A 71 -1.43 5.99 -4.57
CA PRO A 71 -2.64 6.81 -4.54
C PRO A 71 -3.38 6.74 -5.88
N ASP A 72 -4.72 6.76 -5.84
CA ASP A 72 -5.53 6.54 -7.05
C ASP A 72 -5.29 7.59 -8.15
N TYR A 73 -4.86 8.81 -7.81
CA TYR A 73 -4.53 9.84 -8.81
C TYR A 73 -3.22 9.53 -9.57
N GLN A 74 -2.38 8.60 -9.10
CA GLN A 74 -1.21 8.09 -9.83
C GLN A 74 -1.42 6.70 -10.44
N LYS A 75 -2.69 6.23 -10.51
CA LYS A 75 -3.02 4.90 -11.04
C LYS A 75 -2.47 4.61 -12.44
N GLY A 76 -2.27 5.65 -13.27
CA GLY A 76 -1.75 5.51 -14.64
C GLY A 76 -0.35 4.91 -14.70
N GLU A 77 0.42 5.05 -13.62
CA GLU A 77 1.80 4.58 -13.50
C GLU A 77 1.92 3.15 -12.97
N VAL A 78 0.84 2.60 -12.41
CA VAL A 78 0.83 1.28 -11.77
C VAL A 78 1.17 0.13 -12.74
N PRO A 79 0.67 0.09 -13.99
CA PRO A 79 1.04 -0.97 -14.93
C PRO A 79 2.56 -1.05 -15.17
N SER A 80 3.19 0.10 -15.46
CA SER A 80 4.63 0.17 -15.70
C SER A 80 5.46 -0.24 -14.47
N LEU A 81 4.97 0.05 -13.27
CA LEU A 81 5.64 -0.37 -12.04
C LEU A 81 5.55 -1.87 -11.79
N ARG A 82 4.40 -2.48 -12.09
CA ARG A 82 4.24 -3.92 -11.97
C ARG A 82 5.18 -4.67 -12.92
N GLU A 83 5.36 -4.15 -14.14
CA GLU A 83 6.34 -4.70 -15.09
C GLU A 83 7.77 -4.62 -14.57
N GLN A 84 8.12 -3.53 -13.87
CA GLN A 84 9.46 -3.34 -13.30
C GLN A 84 9.69 -4.11 -12.00
N CYS A 85 8.64 -4.52 -11.30
CA CYS A 85 8.68 -5.03 -9.94
C CYS A 85 7.86 -6.33 -9.80
N GLU A 86 8.25 -7.38 -10.52
CA GLU A 86 7.49 -8.63 -10.65
C GLU A 86 7.15 -9.30 -9.30
N TYR A 87 8.02 -9.16 -8.30
CA TYR A 87 7.86 -9.79 -6.98
C TYR A 87 7.04 -8.96 -5.97
N HIS A 88 6.65 -7.73 -6.31
CA HIS A 88 5.93 -6.84 -5.41
C HIS A 88 4.42 -6.83 -5.68
N LEU A 89 3.61 -6.91 -4.64
CA LEU A 89 2.17 -6.67 -4.77
C LEU A 89 1.90 -5.16 -4.78
N ILE A 90 1.78 -4.60 -5.97
CA ILE A 90 1.50 -3.16 -6.16
C ILE A 90 0.01 -2.95 -6.42
N LEU A 91 -0.66 -2.13 -5.62
CA LEU A 91 -2.10 -1.84 -5.70
C LEU A 91 -2.35 -0.33 -5.67
N THR A 92 -3.40 0.14 -6.32
CA THR A 92 -3.90 1.49 -6.01
C THR A 92 -4.60 1.51 -4.65
N GLU A 93 -4.81 2.69 -4.07
CA GLU A 93 -5.55 2.90 -2.82
C GLU A 93 -6.91 2.18 -2.86
N SER A 94 -7.72 2.42 -3.90
CA SER A 94 -9.02 1.76 -4.04
C SER A 94 -8.91 0.25 -4.27
N GLN A 95 -7.88 -0.23 -4.97
CA GLN A 95 -7.63 -1.66 -5.16
C GLN A 95 -7.26 -2.34 -3.83
N CYS A 96 -6.42 -1.69 -3.02
CA CYS A 96 -6.00 -2.18 -1.70
C CYS A 96 -7.21 -2.33 -0.77
N VAL A 97 -8.00 -1.26 -0.60
CA VAL A 97 -9.21 -1.28 0.23
C VAL A 97 -10.20 -2.35 -0.26
N THR A 98 -10.42 -2.47 -1.58
CA THR A 98 -11.32 -3.49 -2.14
C THR A 98 -10.81 -4.91 -1.88
N LYS A 99 -9.50 -5.14 -2.00
CA LYS A 99 -8.90 -6.47 -1.79
C LYS A 99 -9.02 -6.87 -0.32
N ILE A 100 -8.71 -5.96 0.61
CA ILE A 100 -8.86 -6.20 2.05
C ILE A 100 -10.34 -6.45 2.42
N ALA A 101 -11.26 -5.63 1.91
CA ALA A 101 -12.69 -5.82 2.15
C ALA A 101 -13.20 -7.20 1.70
N ARG A 102 -12.64 -7.76 0.62
CA ARG A 102 -12.97 -9.12 0.17
C ARG A 102 -12.40 -10.20 1.08
N LEU A 103 -11.23 -9.98 1.68
CA LEU A 103 -10.65 -10.90 2.67
C LEU A 103 -11.51 -10.95 3.95
N CYS A 104 -12.14 -9.82 4.33
CA CYS A 104 -13.02 -9.75 5.49
C CYS A 104 -14.36 -10.50 5.32
N ARG A 105 -14.74 -10.84 4.07
CA ARG A 105 -16.01 -11.51 3.74
C ARG A 105 -15.88 -13.02 3.56
N ARG A 106 -14.66 -13.55 3.64
CA ARG A 106 -14.39 -14.99 3.63
C ARG A 106 -14.37 -15.51 5.04
#